data_AF-A0A7S0M0Z7-F1
#
_entry.id   AF-A0A7S0M0Z7-F1
#
_cell.length_a   1.000
_cell.length_b   1.000
_cell.length_c   1.000
_cell.angle_alpha   90.00
_cell.angle_beta   90.00
_cell.angle_gamma   90.00
#
_symmetry.space_group_name_H-M   'P 1'
#
loop_
_entity.id
_entity.type
_entity.pdbx_description
1 polymer ?
#
loop_
_entity_poly.entity_id
_entity_poly.type
_entity_poly.pdbx_seq_one_letter_code
_entity_poly.pdbx_strand_id
1 'polypeptide(L)'
;FERLKQFVASHASELKEIEELFEESCSEIWNPFSDVIAVQTEAHESCGVADLVVTDNKHVSKVVVVFSSLTIEFIRLQNIAEGEFFRPLACFGERYDDEPIPEGDESANVAALLPLLEDLSTFVQRCHDVVANAISQLAGLYGSKALREGFSGAQLGCFLGRLGDLLRTLVTLDLLIAGNEELQAQWPEFKRMLQSAALEPEVFGMNPQRIGRLLMAAMRLESELFAGAIFRDCVAQTFEWFDGGGGGAAEARSNAAMMKHVHE
;
A
#
# COMPACT_ATOMS: atom_id res chain seq x y z
N PHE A 1 31.58 -24.16 58.79
CA PHE A 1 30.76 -25.27 58.26
C PHE A 1 29.31 -24.85 58.04
N GLU A 2 28.61 -24.29 59.03
CA GLU A 2 27.19 -23.94 58.87
C GLU A 2 26.91 -22.86 57.81
N ARG A 3 27.74 -21.82 57.73
CA ARG A 3 27.63 -20.79 56.67
C ARG A 3 27.87 -21.34 55.25
N LEU A 4 28.75 -22.34 55.12
CA LEU A 4 29.02 -22.97 53.83
C LEU A 4 27.83 -23.84 53.41
N LYS A 5 27.19 -24.54 54.35
CA LYS A 5 25.95 -25.30 54.08
C LYS A 5 24.81 -24.38 53.67
N GLN A 6 24.64 -23.25 54.34
CA GLN A 6 23.63 -22.24 53.95
C GLN A 6 23.92 -21.64 52.58
N PHE A 7 25.18 -21.34 52.27
CA PHE A 7 25.57 -20.85 50.96
C PHE A 7 25.28 -21.88 49.85
N VAL A 8 25.69 -23.14 50.04
CA VAL A 8 25.43 -24.22 49.07
C VAL A 8 23.93 -24.44 48.88
N ALA A 9 23.14 -24.36 49.95
CA ALA A 9 21.68 -24.50 49.86
C ALA A 9 21.03 -23.33 49.10
N SER A 10 21.48 -22.09 49.34
CA SER A 10 21.01 -20.91 48.59
C SER A 10 21.35 -21.04 47.11
N HIS A 11 22.60 -21.39 46.79
CA HIS A 11 23.05 -21.49 45.42
C HIS A 11 22.40 -22.67 44.66
N ALA A 12 22.12 -23.77 45.35
CA ALA A 12 21.36 -24.87 44.78
C ALA A 12 19.90 -24.48 44.48
N SER A 13 19.29 -23.64 45.33
CA SER A 13 17.95 -23.09 45.10
C SER A 13 17.93 -22.13 43.91
N GLU A 14 18.91 -21.23 43.83
CA GLU A 14 19.07 -20.28 42.72
C GLU A 14 19.31 -21.02 41.39
N LEU A 15 20.16 -22.05 41.39
CA LEU A 15 20.39 -22.89 40.20
C LEU A 15 19.12 -23.60 39.74
N LYS A 16 18.31 -24.06 40.70
CA LYS A 16 17.05 -24.74 40.42
C LYS A 16 15.99 -23.80 39.85
N GLU A 17 15.88 -22.58 40.38
CA GLU A 17 15.01 -21.55 39.81
C GLU A 17 15.45 -21.17 38.39
N ILE A 18 16.75 -21.06 38.14
CA ILE A 18 17.29 -20.81 36.79
C ILE A 18 16.96 -21.97 35.84
N GLU A 19 17.10 -23.21 36.30
CA GLU A 19 16.76 -24.42 35.52
C GLU A 19 15.27 -24.46 35.17
N GLU A 20 14.38 -24.18 36.14
CA GLU A 20 12.94 -24.12 35.92
C GLU A 20 12.54 -23.01 34.92
N LEU A 21 13.21 -21.84 34.97
CA LEU A 21 13.02 -20.76 33.98
C LEU A 21 13.51 -21.15 32.56
N PHE A 22 14.60 -21.93 32.46
CA PHE A 22 15.09 -22.42 31.17
C PHE A 22 14.20 -23.53 30.60
N GLU A 23 13.65 -24.42 31.43
CA GLU A 23 12.73 -25.47 30.97
C GLU A 23 11.40 -24.89 30.45
N GLU A 24 10.85 -23.88 31.12
CA GLU A 24 9.64 -23.19 30.64
C GLU A 24 9.92 -22.43 29.33
N SER A 25 11.04 -21.71 29.23
CA SER A 25 11.37 -20.88 28.05
C SER A 25 11.86 -21.68 26.83
N CYS A 26 12.55 -22.81 27.00
CA CYS A 26 13.08 -23.59 25.86
C CYS A 26 12.01 -24.42 25.14
N SER A 27 10.87 -24.69 25.79
CA SER A 27 9.80 -25.51 25.23
C SER A 27 8.99 -24.81 24.13
N GLU A 28 9.06 -23.47 24.03
CA GLU A 28 8.32 -22.67 23.05
C GLU A 28 9.17 -22.20 21.85
N ILE A 29 10.49 -22.40 21.85
CA ILE A 29 11.36 -21.67 20.92
C ILE A 29 11.53 -22.36 19.56
N TRP A 30 11.64 -23.69 19.50
CA TRP A 30 11.76 -24.43 18.24
C TRP A 30 11.80 -25.96 18.46
N ASN A 31 10.95 -26.74 17.80
CA ASN A 31 10.99 -28.19 17.77
C ASN A 31 11.53 -28.71 16.41
N PRO A 32 12.74 -29.31 16.37
CA PRO A 32 13.37 -29.79 15.14
C PRO A 32 12.56 -30.83 14.34
N PHE A 33 11.58 -31.47 14.96
CA PHE A 33 10.79 -32.54 14.34
C PHE A 33 9.37 -32.12 13.94
N SER A 34 8.89 -30.96 14.40
CA SER A 34 7.57 -30.41 14.01
C SER A 34 7.67 -29.09 13.26
N ASP A 35 8.73 -28.32 13.49
CA ASP A 35 8.81 -26.94 13.01
C ASP A 35 9.55 -26.92 11.68
N VAL A 36 8.85 -26.45 10.64
CA VAL A 36 9.40 -26.34 9.30
C VAL A 36 10.47 -25.26 9.30
N ILE A 37 11.72 -25.64 9.02
CA ILE A 37 12.79 -24.68 8.76
C ILE A 37 12.57 -24.08 7.38
N ALA A 38 12.07 -22.85 7.32
CA ALA A 38 12.10 -22.05 6.11
C ALA A 38 13.46 -21.36 6.01
N VAL A 39 14.24 -21.68 4.97
CA VAL A 39 15.47 -20.94 4.67
C VAL A 39 15.10 -19.75 3.80
N GLN A 40 15.03 -18.56 4.41
CA GLN A 40 14.89 -17.30 3.66
C GLN A 40 16.19 -17.07 2.88
N THR A 41 16.13 -17.19 1.55
CA THR A 41 17.28 -16.95 0.66
C THR A 41 17.31 -15.52 0.11
N GLU A 42 16.39 -14.67 0.55
CA GLU A 42 16.38 -13.26 0.20
C GLU A 42 17.63 -12.57 0.73
N ALA A 43 18.30 -11.80 -0.14
CA ALA A 43 19.47 -11.03 0.25
C ALA A 43 19.07 -10.00 1.30
N HIS A 44 19.54 -10.17 2.54
CA HIS A 44 19.36 -9.20 3.61
C HIS A 44 20.52 -8.20 3.58
N GLU A 45 20.26 -6.99 3.09
CA GLU A 45 21.25 -5.91 3.05
C GLU A 45 21.18 -5.05 4.32
N SER A 46 22.31 -4.91 5.01
CA SER A 46 22.41 -4.10 6.23
C SER A 46 22.82 -2.64 5.97
N CYS A 47 22.91 -2.24 4.70
CA CYS A 47 23.35 -0.91 4.27
C CYS A 47 22.33 -0.25 3.35
N GLY A 48 22.41 1.08 3.19
CA GLY A 48 21.50 1.81 2.32
C GLY A 48 21.91 1.67 0.86
N VAL A 49 20.96 1.90 -0.06
CA VAL A 49 21.22 1.94 -1.51
C VAL A 49 22.38 2.87 -1.87
N ALA A 50 22.52 3.99 -1.16
CA ALA A 50 23.61 4.94 -1.38
C ALA A 50 25.01 4.33 -1.11
N ASP A 51 25.10 3.38 -0.18
CA ASP A 51 26.37 2.73 0.20
C ASP A 51 26.79 1.68 -0.83
N LEU A 52 25.84 1.14 -1.59
CA LEU A 52 26.05 0.13 -2.63
C LEU A 52 26.47 0.72 -3.97
N VAL A 53 26.13 1.99 -4.23
CA VAL A 53 26.38 2.65 -5.52
C VAL A 53 27.75 3.34 -5.51
N VAL A 54 28.78 2.59 -5.91
CA VAL A 54 30.15 3.10 -6.05
C VAL A 54 30.45 3.38 -7.52
N THR A 55 30.50 4.66 -7.90
CA THR A 55 30.91 5.09 -9.25
C THR A 55 31.74 6.37 -9.19
N ASP A 56 32.65 6.55 -10.15
CA ASP A 56 33.48 7.76 -10.26
C ASP A 56 32.67 8.99 -10.72
N ASN A 57 31.50 8.77 -11.34
CA ASN A 57 30.63 9.83 -11.82
C ASN A 57 29.52 10.12 -10.80
N LYS A 58 29.70 11.21 -10.05
CA LYS A 58 28.73 11.68 -9.03
C LYS A 58 27.31 11.88 -9.57
N HIS A 59 27.14 12.24 -10.85
CA HIS A 59 25.82 12.40 -11.44
C HIS A 59 25.15 11.04 -11.69
N VAL A 60 25.91 10.06 -12.17
CA VAL A 60 25.43 8.68 -12.35
C VAL A 60 25.06 8.07 -11.00
N SER A 61 25.92 8.22 -9.99
CA SER A 61 25.61 7.73 -8.63
C SER A 61 24.29 8.30 -8.11
N LYS A 62 24.03 9.60 -8.27
CA LYS A 62 22.77 10.22 -7.83
C LYS A 62 21.56 9.64 -8.55
N VAL A 63 21.62 9.53 -9.87
CA VAL A 63 20.50 8.99 -10.67
C VAL A 63 20.24 7.54 -10.29
N VAL A 64 21.28 6.70 -10.18
CA VAL A 64 21.13 5.30 -9.81
C VAL A 64 20.54 5.16 -8.40
N VAL A 65 21.01 5.92 -7.42
CA VAL A 65 20.45 5.90 -6.06
C VAL A 65 18.96 6.27 -6.08
N VAL A 66 18.58 7.36 -6.75
CA VAL A 66 17.18 7.79 -6.82
C VAL A 66 16.29 6.73 -7.48
N PHE A 67 16.72 6.18 -8.61
CA PHE A 67 15.94 5.18 -9.36
C PHE A 67 15.84 3.85 -8.61
N SER A 68 16.91 3.44 -7.94
CA SER A 68 16.91 2.25 -7.07
C SER A 68 16.00 2.43 -5.86
N SER A 69 16.05 3.59 -5.19
CA SER A 69 15.16 3.90 -4.06
C SER A 69 13.68 3.91 -4.48
N LEU A 70 13.36 4.49 -5.63
CA LEU A 70 12.02 4.46 -6.20
C LEU A 70 11.59 3.03 -6.56
N THR A 71 12.49 2.22 -7.10
CA THR A 71 12.21 0.81 -7.43
C THR A 71 11.84 0.00 -6.19
N ILE A 72 12.57 0.21 -5.09
CA ILE A 72 12.26 -0.42 -3.79
C ILE A 72 10.88 0.03 -3.29
N GLU A 73 10.56 1.32 -3.43
CA GLU A 73 9.24 1.86 -3.06
C GLU A 73 8.11 1.22 -3.89
N PHE A 74 8.30 1.04 -5.21
CA PHE A 74 7.32 0.36 -6.05
C PHE A 74 7.05 -1.08 -5.57
N ILE A 75 8.11 -1.83 -5.28
CA ILE A 75 8.02 -3.21 -4.77
C ILE A 75 7.30 -3.23 -3.42
N ARG A 76 7.63 -2.30 -2.51
CA ARG A 76 6.97 -2.21 -1.20
C ARG A 76 5.47 -1.96 -1.35
N LEU A 77 5.09 -1.00 -2.18
CA LEU A 77 3.68 -0.65 -2.42
C LEU A 77 2.91 -1.81 -3.06
N GLN A 78 3.52 -2.52 -4.01
CA GLN A 78 2.94 -3.72 -4.59
C GLN A 78 2.66 -4.78 -3.51
N ASN A 79 3.64 -5.08 -2.66
CA ASN A 79 3.51 -6.08 -1.60
C ASN A 79 2.42 -5.70 -0.57
N ILE A 80 2.31 -4.42 -0.23
CA ILE A 80 1.24 -3.91 0.65
C ILE A 80 -0.12 -4.16 0.00
N ALA A 81 -0.28 -3.84 -1.29
CA ALA A 81 -1.56 -4.04 -1.97
C ALA A 81 -1.98 -5.51 -2.01
N GLU A 82 -1.04 -6.40 -2.34
CA GLU A 82 -1.26 -7.84 -2.39
C GLU A 82 -1.59 -8.43 -1.01
N GLY A 83 -0.91 -7.96 0.04
CA GLY A 83 -1.07 -8.46 1.40
C GLY A 83 -2.31 -7.92 2.12
N GLU A 84 -2.65 -6.64 1.93
CA GLU A 84 -3.64 -5.94 2.76
C GLU A 84 -4.97 -5.68 2.04
N PHE A 85 -4.96 -5.42 0.73
CA PHE A 85 -6.17 -4.95 0.03
C PHE A 85 -6.78 -5.98 -0.91
N PHE A 86 -5.97 -6.76 -1.62
CA PHE A 86 -6.48 -7.64 -2.68
C PHE A 86 -7.48 -8.67 -2.15
N ARG A 87 -7.11 -9.38 -1.08
CA ARG A 87 -7.97 -10.43 -0.52
C ARG A 87 -9.25 -9.88 0.09
N PRO A 88 -9.24 -8.85 0.96
CA PRO A 88 -10.47 -8.30 1.51
C PRO A 88 -11.44 -7.77 0.45
N LEU A 89 -10.94 -7.11 -0.60
CA LEU A 89 -11.77 -6.62 -1.70
C LEU A 89 -12.35 -7.76 -2.54
N ALA A 90 -11.54 -8.79 -2.84
CA ALA A 90 -11.98 -9.94 -3.61
C ALA A 90 -13.02 -10.80 -2.87
N CYS A 91 -12.90 -10.92 -1.55
CA CYS A 91 -13.76 -11.77 -0.74
C CYS A 91 -14.93 -11.04 -0.06
N PHE A 92 -15.08 -9.73 -0.27
CA PHE A 92 -16.21 -9.00 0.31
C PHE A 92 -17.53 -9.55 -0.24
N GLY A 93 -18.47 -9.86 0.65
CA GLY A 93 -19.76 -10.44 0.27
C GLY A 93 -19.75 -11.96 0.05
N GLU A 94 -18.59 -12.62 0.09
CA GLU A 94 -18.51 -14.09 -0.01
C GLU A 94 -19.13 -14.76 1.22
N ARG A 95 -20.02 -15.73 0.98
CA ARG A 95 -20.80 -16.39 2.03
C ARG A 95 -20.80 -17.90 1.84
N TYR A 96 -20.91 -18.61 2.96
CA TYR A 96 -20.99 -20.08 2.96
C TYR A 96 -22.38 -20.59 2.57
N ASP A 97 -23.41 -19.75 2.73
CA ASP A 97 -24.81 -20.04 2.43
C ASP A 97 -25.45 -18.96 1.54
N ASP A 98 -26.41 -19.39 0.73
CA ASP A 98 -27.23 -18.51 -0.13
C ASP A 98 -28.46 -17.96 0.63
N GLU A 99 -28.46 -17.98 1.97
CA GLU A 99 -29.59 -17.44 2.74
C GLU A 99 -29.71 -15.93 2.48
N PRO A 100 -30.91 -15.36 2.35
CA PRO A 100 -31.04 -13.92 2.15
C PRO A 100 -30.46 -13.15 3.35
N ILE A 101 -29.67 -12.10 3.09
CA ILE A 101 -29.13 -11.24 4.14
C ILE A 101 -30.31 -10.54 4.82
N PRO A 102 -30.38 -10.53 6.16
CA PRO A 102 -31.40 -9.77 6.87
C PRO A 102 -31.36 -8.28 6.49
N GLU A 103 -32.53 -7.66 6.39
CA GLU A 103 -32.64 -6.25 6.03
C GLU A 103 -31.86 -5.38 7.03
N GLY A 104 -30.89 -4.61 6.53
CA GLY A 104 -30.00 -3.76 7.32
C GLY A 104 -28.60 -4.32 7.56
N ASP A 105 -28.41 -5.64 7.52
CA ASP A 105 -27.08 -6.26 7.72
C ASP A 105 -26.15 -5.99 6.51
N GLU A 106 -26.70 -5.83 5.31
CA GLU A 106 -25.97 -5.38 4.12
C GLU A 106 -25.28 -4.03 4.34
N SER A 107 -26.01 -3.08 4.90
CA SER A 107 -25.48 -1.76 5.24
C SER A 107 -24.46 -1.82 6.38
N ALA A 108 -24.61 -2.76 7.32
CA ALA A 108 -23.64 -2.99 8.38
C ALA A 108 -22.33 -3.58 7.83
N ASN A 109 -22.40 -4.47 6.82
CA ASN A 109 -21.25 -5.04 6.15
C ASN A 109 -20.43 -3.97 5.40
N VAL A 110 -21.10 -3.09 4.65
CA VAL A 110 -20.45 -1.94 4.00
C VAL A 110 -19.85 -0.99 5.04
N ALA A 111 -20.56 -0.71 6.13
CA ALA A 111 -20.04 0.12 7.22
C ALA A 111 -18.76 -0.47 7.84
N ALA A 112 -18.68 -1.79 8.01
CA ALA A 112 -17.49 -2.49 8.50
C ALA A 112 -16.31 -2.43 7.51
N LEU A 113 -16.59 -2.28 6.21
CA LEU A 113 -15.57 -2.12 5.17
C LEU A 113 -14.97 -0.71 5.11
N LEU A 114 -15.66 0.32 5.65
CA LEU A 114 -15.21 1.72 5.55
C LEU A 114 -13.78 1.99 6.03
N PRO A 115 -13.28 1.42 7.15
CA PRO A 115 -11.90 1.63 7.56
C PRO A 115 -10.90 1.13 6.50
N LEU A 116 -11.18 -0.03 5.89
CA LEU A 116 -10.35 -0.58 4.81
C LEU A 116 -10.35 0.35 3.59
N LEU A 117 -11.51 0.91 3.22
CA LEU A 117 -11.60 1.85 2.09
C LEU A 117 -10.87 3.16 2.38
N GLU A 118 -10.88 3.64 3.61
CA GLU A 118 -10.12 4.82 4.03
C GLU A 118 -8.60 4.58 3.95
N ASP A 119 -8.14 3.43 4.46
CA ASP A 119 -6.75 3.01 4.35
C ASP A 119 -6.34 2.84 2.88
N LEU A 120 -7.23 2.28 2.05
CA LEU A 120 -7.04 2.13 0.62
C LEU A 120 -6.93 3.48 -0.09
N SER A 121 -7.78 4.45 0.22
CA SER A 121 -7.69 5.83 -0.32
C SER A 121 -6.33 6.46 -0.02
N THR A 122 -5.85 6.31 1.22
CA THR A 122 -4.54 6.81 1.63
C THR A 122 -3.40 6.10 0.90
N PHE A 123 -3.51 4.78 0.74
CA PHE A 123 -2.56 3.97 -0.03
C PHE A 123 -2.51 4.38 -1.51
N VAL A 124 -3.68 4.59 -2.14
CA VAL A 124 -3.80 5.03 -3.53
C VAL A 124 -3.12 6.38 -3.73
N GLN A 125 -3.36 7.34 -2.84
CA GLN A 125 -2.70 8.65 -2.88
C GLN A 125 -1.17 8.50 -2.78
N ARG A 126 -0.67 7.61 -1.92
CA ARG A 126 0.77 7.34 -1.83
C ARG A 126 1.33 6.78 -3.14
N CYS A 127 0.61 5.87 -3.80
CA CYS A 127 1.01 5.34 -5.09
C CYS A 127 1.04 6.44 -6.16
N HIS A 128 0.05 7.32 -6.16
CA HIS A 128 -0.04 8.47 -7.05
C HIS A 128 1.19 9.37 -6.91
N ASP A 129 1.55 9.76 -5.68
CA ASP A 129 2.72 10.61 -5.41
C ASP A 129 4.03 9.96 -5.87
N VAL A 130 4.16 8.65 -5.68
CA VAL A 130 5.35 7.88 -6.07
C VAL A 130 5.47 7.77 -7.59
N VAL A 131 4.35 7.57 -8.30
CA VAL A 131 4.29 7.60 -9.77
C VAL A 131 4.61 9.00 -10.31
N ALA A 132 4.05 10.07 -9.73
CA ALA A 132 4.41 11.44 -10.08
C ALA A 132 5.90 11.70 -9.96
N ASN A 133 6.47 11.35 -8.81
CA ASN A 133 7.90 11.52 -8.60
C ASN A 133 8.72 10.73 -9.64
N ALA A 134 8.37 9.47 -9.92
CA ALA A 134 9.04 8.66 -10.92
C ALA A 134 9.04 9.30 -12.31
N ILE A 135 7.89 9.83 -12.73
CA ILE A 135 7.74 10.51 -14.03
C ILE A 135 8.55 11.82 -14.04
N SER A 136 8.55 12.60 -12.97
CA SER A 136 9.36 13.81 -12.85
C SER A 136 10.87 13.51 -12.86
N GLN A 137 11.33 12.42 -12.22
CA GLN A 137 12.73 12.01 -12.29
C GLN A 137 13.13 11.56 -13.70
N LEU A 138 12.27 10.84 -14.41
CA LEU A 138 12.47 10.50 -15.82
C LEU A 138 12.55 11.76 -16.69
N ALA A 139 11.63 12.71 -16.49
CA ALA A 139 11.64 13.99 -17.20
C ALA A 139 12.92 14.78 -16.93
N GLY A 140 13.40 14.82 -15.69
CA GLY A 140 14.66 15.48 -15.32
C GLY A 140 15.89 14.81 -15.95
N LEU A 141 15.93 13.48 -15.98
CA LEU A 141 17.00 12.70 -16.60
C LEU A 141 17.11 13.01 -18.09
N TYR A 142 15.98 12.99 -18.81
CA TYR A 142 15.95 13.25 -20.24
C TYR A 142 16.01 14.75 -20.58
N GLY A 143 15.56 15.65 -19.71
CA GLY A 143 15.60 17.09 -19.91
C GLY A 143 17.02 17.67 -19.84
N SER A 144 17.89 17.10 -19.02
CA SER A 144 19.27 17.55 -18.87
C SER A 144 20.21 16.95 -19.93
N LYS A 145 20.82 17.79 -20.76
CA LYS A 145 21.80 17.36 -21.78
C LYS A 145 22.98 16.60 -21.15
N ALA A 146 23.51 17.07 -20.03
CA ALA A 146 24.65 16.45 -19.34
C ALA A 146 24.31 15.07 -18.78
N LEU A 147 23.10 14.89 -18.23
CA LEU A 147 22.66 13.58 -17.73
C LEU A 147 22.36 12.63 -18.89
N ARG A 148 21.74 13.13 -19.97
CA ARG A 148 21.41 12.34 -21.16
C ARG A 148 22.66 11.77 -21.83
N GLU A 149 23.74 12.54 -21.92
CA GLU A 149 25.03 12.07 -22.45
C GLU A 149 25.67 11.02 -21.52
N GLY A 150 25.59 11.21 -20.20
CA GLY A 150 26.09 10.24 -19.22
C GLY A 150 25.31 8.92 -19.18
N PHE A 151 24.04 8.94 -19.62
CA PHE A 151 23.14 7.78 -19.68
C PHE A 151 22.90 7.30 -21.12
N SER A 152 23.69 7.75 -22.10
CA SER A 152 23.54 7.30 -23.48
C SER A 152 23.82 5.80 -23.60
N GLY A 153 22.78 5.00 -23.83
CA GLY A 153 22.86 3.53 -23.88
C GLY A 153 22.44 2.81 -22.59
N ALA A 154 22.09 3.53 -21.52
CA ALA A 154 21.53 2.93 -20.32
C ALA A 154 20.13 2.36 -20.59
N GLN A 155 19.91 1.11 -20.18
CA GLN A 155 18.61 0.45 -20.27
C GLN A 155 17.86 0.57 -18.94
N LEU A 156 16.80 1.37 -18.91
CA LEU A 156 15.95 1.55 -17.73
C LEU A 156 14.88 0.44 -17.60
N GLY A 157 15.09 -0.72 -18.22
CA GLY A 157 14.08 -1.78 -18.32
C GLY A 157 13.60 -2.29 -16.96
N CYS A 158 14.50 -2.46 -15.99
CA CYS A 158 14.13 -2.84 -14.63
C CYS A 158 13.24 -1.78 -13.97
N PHE A 159 13.66 -0.51 -14.01
CA PHE A 159 12.91 0.60 -13.42
C PHE A 159 11.51 0.75 -14.06
N LEU A 160 11.44 0.76 -15.39
CA LEU A 160 10.18 0.89 -16.13
C LEU A 160 9.28 -0.33 -15.93
N GLY A 161 9.85 -1.53 -15.85
CA GLY A 161 9.12 -2.74 -15.51
C GLY A 161 8.47 -2.63 -14.13
N ARG A 162 9.21 -2.14 -13.13
CA ARG A 162 8.72 -1.99 -11.75
C ARG A 162 7.71 -0.86 -11.60
N LEU A 163 7.85 0.21 -12.34
CA LEU A 163 6.80 1.23 -12.47
C LEU A 163 5.54 0.62 -13.10
N GLY A 164 5.69 -0.19 -14.15
CA GLY A 164 4.59 -0.92 -14.77
C GLY A 164 3.90 -1.90 -13.81
N ASP A 165 4.65 -2.55 -12.93
CA ASP A 165 4.11 -3.42 -11.88
C ASP A 165 3.21 -2.63 -10.92
N LEU A 166 3.65 -1.45 -10.45
CA LEU A 166 2.84 -0.59 -9.60
C LEU A 166 1.59 -0.07 -10.32
N LEU A 167 1.70 0.35 -11.58
CA LEU A 167 0.54 0.78 -12.38
C LEU A 167 -0.46 -0.37 -12.56
N ARG A 168 0.03 -1.59 -12.77
CA ARG A 168 -0.80 -2.80 -12.81
C ARG A 168 -1.48 -3.05 -11.48
N THR A 169 -0.82 -2.84 -10.34
CA THR A 169 -1.45 -2.91 -9.01
C THR A 169 -2.64 -1.97 -8.91
N LEU A 170 -2.53 -0.73 -9.39
CA LEU A 170 -3.65 0.22 -9.41
C LEU A 170 -4.81 -0.26 -10.28
N VAL A 171 -4.52 -0.80 -11.47
CA VAL A 171 -5.54 -1.41 -12.34
C VAL A 171 -6.21 -2.61 -11.66
N THR A 172 -5.43 -3.47 -10.99
CA THR A 172 -5.98 -4.62 -10.26
C THR A 172 -6.94 -4.17 -9.16
N LEU A 173 -6.63 -3.10 -8.41
CA LEU A 173 -7.53 -2.55 -7.40
C LEU A 173 -8.85 -2.08 -8.02
N ASP A 174 -8.80 -1.33 -9.13
CA ASP A 174 -10.01 -0.92 -9.86
C ASP A 174 -10.83 -2.14 -10.31
N LEU A 175 -10.18 -3.18 -10.83
CA LEU A 175 -10.85 -4.40 -11.28
C LEU A 175 -11.48 -5.20 -10.13
N LEU A 176 -10.81 -5.26 -8.97
CA LEU A 176 -11.35 -5.93 -7.78
C LEU A 176 -12.60 -5.22 -7.25
N ILE A 177 -12.57 -3.88 -7.19
CA ILE A 177 -13.74 -3.10 -6.77
C ILE A 177 -14.88 -3.24 -7.78
N ALA A 178 -14.59 -3.09 -9.08
CA ALA A 178 -15.60 -3.15 -10.13
C ALA A 178 -16.17 -4.57 -10.32
N GLY A 179 -15.37 -5.61 -10.08
CA GLY A 179 -15.76 -7.00 -10.21
C GLY A 179 -16.52 -7.57 -9.02
N ASN A 180 -16.52 -6.88 -7.87
CA ASN A 180 -17.28 -7.31 -6.70
C ASN A 180 -18.75 -6.88 -6.82
N GLU A 181 -19.60 -7.77 -7.33
CA GLU A 181 -21.02 -7.50 -7.57
C GLU A 181 -21.76 -7.09 -6.28
N GLU A 182 -21.44 -7.71 -5.16
CA GLU A 182 -22.07 -7.44 -3.87
C GLU A 182 -21.74 -6.02 -3.38
N LEU A 183 -20.47 -5.61 -3.46
CA LEU A 183 -20.05 -4.25 -3.12
C LEU A 183 -20.71 -3.22 -4.02
N GLN A 184 -20.80 -3.50 -5.33
CA GLN A 184 -21.46 -2.60 -6.29
C GLN A 184 -22.97 -2.47 -6.02
N ALA A 185 -23.63 -3.53 -5.55
CA ALA A 185 -25.04 -3.52 -5.21
C ALA A 185 -25.33 -2.83 -3.87
N GLN A 186 -24.56 -3.16 -2.82
CA GLN A 186 -24.80 -2.67 -1.46
C GLN A 186 -24.38 -1.21 -1.26
N TRP A 187 -23.38 -0.71 -2.00
CA TRP A 187 -22.85 0.65 -1.81
C TRP A 187 -23.89 1.77 -2.07
N PRO A 188 -24.67 1.76 -3.18
CA PRO A 188 -25.75 2.72 -3.39
C PRO A 188 -26.81 2.71 -2.27
N GLU A 189 -27.14 1.53 -1.74
CA GLU A 189 -28.13 1.40 -0.67
C GLU A 189 -27.62 1.99 0.64
N PHE A 190 -26.37 1.68 0.99
CA PHE A 190 -25.67 2.27 2.13
C PHE A 190 -25.64 3.80 2.05
N LYS A 191 -25.31 4.37 0.88
CA LYS A 191 -25.35 5.82 0.67
C LYS A 191 -26.75 6.40 0.85
N ARG A 192 -27.78 5.76 0.31
CA ARG A 192 -29.18 6.22 0.45
C ARG A 192 -29.60 6.23 1.92
N MET A 193 -29.21 5.21 2.68
CA MET A 193 -29.43 5.17 4.14
C MET A 193 -28.72 6.34 4.84
N LEU A 194 -27.44 6.59 4.55
CA LEU A 194 -26.72 7.73 5.14
C LEU A 194 -27.36 9.08 4.77
N GLN A 195 -27.84 9.25 3.54
CA GLN A 195 -28.56 10.44 3.09
C GLN A 195 -29.86 10.64 3.86
N SER A 196 -30.65 9.57 4.04
CA SER A 196 -31.88 9.62 4.84
C SER A 196 -31.59 9.98 6.30
N ALA A 197 -30.56 9.37 6.89
CA ALA A 197 -30.14 9.67 8.26
C ALA A 197 -29.60 11.10 8.43
N ALA A 198 -28.99 11.67 7.38
CA ALA A 198 -28.52 13.05 7.37
C ALA A 198 -29.66 14.07 7.23
N LEU A 199 -30.75 13.71 6.56
CA LEU A 199 -31.95 14.55 6.41
C LEU A 199 -32.76 14.62 7.72
N GLU A 200 -32.87 13.51 8.43
CA GLU A 200 -33.64 13.41 9.69
C GLU A 200 -32.82 12.83 10.86
N PRO A 201 -31.73 13.48 11.32
CA PRO A 201 -30.85 12.91 12.34
C PRO A 201 -31.52 12.65 13.70
N GLU A 202 -32.52 13.47 14.05
CA GLU A 202 -33.25 13.37 15.32
C GLU A 202 -34.04 12.07 15.44
N VAL A 203 -34.59 11.57 14.32
CA VAL A 203 -35.37 10.31 14.27
C VAL A 203 -34.49 9.11 14.61
N PHE A 204 -33.21 9.17 14.25
CA PHE A 204 -32.23 8.12 14.48
C PHE A 204 -31.36 8.34 15.74
N GLY A 205 -31.65 9.38 16.52
CA GLY A 205 -30.85 9.73 17.70
C GLY A 205 -29.40 10.09 17.38
N MET A 206 -29.13 10.54 16.15
CA MET A 206 -27.78 10.83 15.66
C MET A 206 -27.44 12.32 15.79
N ASN A 207 -26.15 12.61 15.95
CA ASN A 207 -25.65 13.98 15.89
C ASN A 207 -25.61 14.45 14.41
N PRO A 208 -26.28 15.56 14.05
CA PRO A 208 -26.36 16.05 12.67
C PRO A 208 -24.98 16.31 12.02
N GLN A 209 -24.03 16.82 12.80
CA GLN A 209 -22.69 17.13 12.29
C GLN A 209 -21.88 15.86 12.01
N ARG A 210 -22.03 14.82 12.86
CA ARG A 210 -21.33 13.54 12.67
C ARG A 210 -21.84 12.78 11.45
N ILE A 211 -23.16 12.65 11.29
CA ILE A 211 -23.74 11.95 10.14
C ILE A 211 -23.43 12.67 8.82
N GLY A 212 -23.45 14.01 8.82
CA GLY A 212 -23.05 14.80 7.65
C GLY A 212 -21.59 14.58 7.27
N ARG A 213 -20.66 14.50 8.26
CA ARG A 213 -19.25 14.19 7.98
C ARG A 213 -19.06 12.78 7.44
N LEU A 214 -19.78 11.80 7.98
CA LEU A 214 -19.73 10.41 7.51
C LEU A 214 -20.22 10.29 6.06
N LEU A 215 -21.33 10.96 5.73
CA LEU A 215 -21.86 11.00 4.36
C LEU A 215 -20.84 11.63 3.39
N MET A 216 -20.24 12.76 3.77
CA MET A 216 -19.20 13.40 2.96
C MET A 216 -17.98 12.49 2.76
N ALA A 217 -17.55 11.78 3.81
CA ALA A 217 -16.45 10.83 3.71
C ALA A 217 -16.80 9.66 2.78
N ALA A 218 -17.99 9.08 2.87
CA ALA A 218 -18.45 8.02 1.96
C ALA A 218 -18.48 8.50 0.51
N MET A 219 -19.01 9.70 0.24
CA MET A 219 -19.03 10.27 -1.11
C MET A 219 -17.62 10.52 -1.66
N ARG A 220 -16.68 10.96 -0.80
CA ARG A 220 -15.27 11.13 -1.16
C ARG A 220 -14.65 9.79 -1.54
N LEU A 221 -14.81 8.76 -0.70
CA LEU A 221 -14.29 7.42 -0.98
C LEU A 221 -14.84 6.85 -2.28
N GLU A 222 -16.13 7.05 -2.55
CA GLU A 222 -16.71 6.67 -3.85
C GLU A 222 -15.99 7.36 -5.02
N SER A 223 -15.79 8.67 -4.93
CA SER A 223 -15.16 9.42 -6.01
C SER A 223 -13.70 9.04 -6.27
N GLU A 224 -12.97 8.64 -5.23
CA GLU A 224 -11.54 8.31 -5.28
C GLU A 224 -11.28 6.84 -5.65
N LEU A 225 -12.19 5.92 -5.31
CA LEU A 225 -11.95 4.48 -5.39
C LEU A 225 -12.83 3.74 -6.39
N PHE A 226 -14.02 4.26 -6.72
CA PHE A 226 -14.99 3.55 -7.55
C PHE A 226 -14.92 4.00 -9.01
N ALA A 227 -15.60 3.26 -9.89
CA ALA A 227 -15.74 3.60 -11.32
C ALA A 227 -14.39 3.81 -12.04
N GLY A 228 -13.39 2.99 -11.72
CA GLY A 228 -12.07 3.05 -12.35
C GLY A 228 -11.27 4.30 -12.00
N ALA A 229 -11.57 4.95 -10.87
CA ALA A 229 -10.94 6.21 -10.48
C ALA A 229 -9.47 6.04 -10.13
N ILE A 230 -9.07 4.91 -9.55
CA ILE A 230 -7.73 4.74 -8.97
C ILE A 230 -6.65 4.89 -10.05
N PHE A 231 -6.74 4.13 -11.13
CA PHE A 231 -5.78 4.20 -12.23
C PHE A 231 -5.98 5.43 -13.10
N ARG A 232 -7.24 5.78 -13.41
CA ARG A 232 -7.57 6.95 -14.24
C ARG A 232 -6.98 8.21 -13.64
N ASP A 233 -7.19 8.44 -12.35
CA ASP A 233 -6.74 9.65 -11.68
C ASP A 233 -5.22 9.67 -11.54
N CYS A 234 -4.58 8.49 -11.41
CA CYS A 234 -3.12 8.35 -11.47
C CYS A 234 -2.53 8.85 -12.80
N VAL A 235 -3.10 8.40 -13.91
CA VAL A 235 -2.68 8.82 -15.25
C VAL A 235 -3.02 10.28 -15.50
N ALA A 236 -4.10 10.78 -14.90
CA ALA A 236 -4.62 12.11 -15.14
C ALA A 236 -3.92 13.22 -14.34
N GLN A 237 -2.91 12.87 -13.53
CA GLN A 237 -2.13 13.80 -12.73
C GLN A 237 -1.43 14.88 -13.57
N THR A 238 -1.21 16.02 -12.91
CA THR A 238 -0.34 17.09 -13.39
C THR A 238 1.09 16.81 -12.96
N PHE A 239 2.01 16.69 -13.91
CA PHE A 239 3.43 16.49 -13.63
C PHE A 239 4.16 17.81 -13.75
N GLU A 240 4.79 18.25 -12.67
CA GLU A 240 5.73 19.37 -12.73
C GLU A 240 7.07 18.87 -13.30
N TRP A 241 7.57 19.55 -14.34
CA TRP A 241 8.92 19.37 -14.84
C TRP A 241 9.71 20.66 -14.75
N PHE A 242 11.02 20.52 -14.60
CA PHE A 242 11.97 21.63 -14.60
C PHE A 242 12.83 21.54 -15.86
N ASP A 243 12.63 22.47 -16.81
CA ASP A 243 13.63 22.73 -17.83
C ASP A 243 14.63 23.78 -17.30
N GLY A 244 15.86 23.78 -17.82
CA GLY A 244 16.94 24.68 -17.39
C GLY A 244 16.73 26.18 -17.61
N GLY A 245 15.50 26.65 -17.88
CA GLY A 245 15.11 28.06 -18.00
C GLY A 245 13.74 28.42 -17.41
N GLY A 246 12.90 27.45 -17.02
CA GLY A 246 11.61 27.68 -16.35
C GLY A 246 10.88 26.37 -16.00
N GLY A 247 10.23 26.34 -14.83
CA GLY A 247 9.35 25.25 -14.44
C GLY A 247 8.03 25.30 -15.22
N GLY A 248 7.58 24.16 -15.72
CA GLY A 248 6.29 24.01 -16.39
C GLY A 248 5.52 22.83 -15.80
N ALA A 249 4.20 22.96 -15.67
CA ALA A 249 3.32 21.85 -15.37
C ALA A 249 2.77 21.28 -16.68
N ALA A 250 2.78 19.96 -16.82
CA ALA A 250 2.08 19.32 -17.91
C ALA A 250 1.25 18.14 -17.44
N GLU A 251 0.05 18.09 -17.99
CA GLU A 251 -0.88 17.01 -17.77
C GLU A 251 -0.59 15.91 -18.78
N ALA A 252 -0.56 14.65 -18.33
CA ALA A 252 -0.49 13.52 -19.27
C ALA A 252 -1.69 13.50 -20.23
N ARG A 253 -2.84 14.08 -19.85
CA ARG A 253 -4.00 14.30 -20.73
C ARG A 253 -3.72 15.24 -21.92
N SER A 254 -2.74 16.14 -21.78
CA SER A 254 -2.28 17.01 -22.87
C SER A 254 -1.44 16.24 -23.91
N ASN A 255 -1.03 15.01 -23.59
CA ASN A 255 -0.29 14.16 -24.51
C ASN A 255 -1.25 13.48 -25.50
N ALA A 256 -1.43 14.10 -26.66
CA ALA A 256 -2.31 13.64 -27.73
C ALA A 256 -2.02 12.19 -28.21
N ALA A 257 -0.80 11.69 -28.00
CA ALA A 257 -0.44 10.30 -28.31
C ALA A 257 -0.94 9.31 -27.25
N MET A 258 -0.98 9.71 -25.97
CA MET A 258 -1.45 8.86 -24.88
C MET A 258 -2.98 8.71 -24.89
N MET A 259 -3.71 9.81 -25.10
CA MET A 259 -5.17 9.80 -25.12
C MET A 259 -5.78 8.97 -26.26
N LYS A 260 -5.05 8.82 -27.37
CA LYS A 260 -5.46 7.97 -28.50
C LYS A 260 -5.55 6.48 -28.14
N HIS A 261 -4.79 6.03 -27.14
CA HIS A 261 -4.72 4.60 -26.77
C HIS A 261 -5.45 4.27 -25.46
N VAL A 262 -5.95 5.28 -24.74
CA VAL A 262 -6.71 5.07 -23.49
C VAL A 262 -8.22 4.87 -23.76
N HIS A 263 -8.69 5.13 -24.98
CA HIS A 263 -10.10 4.98 -25.39
C HIS A 263 -10.37 3.76 -26.28
N GLU A 264 -9.38 2.88 -26.46
CA GLU A 264 -9.50 1.59 -27.17
C GLU A 264 -9.37 0.45 -26.15
#